data_AF-A0A540V263-F1
#
_entry.id   AF-A0A540V263-F1
#
_cell.length_a   1.000
_cell.length_b   1.000
_cell.length_c   1.000
_cell.angle_alpha   90.00
_cell.angle_beta   90.00
_cell.angle_gamma   90.00
#
_symmetry.space_group_name_H-M   'P 1'
#
loop_
_entity.id
_entity.type
_entity.pdbx_description
1 polymer ?
#
loop_
_entity_poly.entity_id
_entity_poly.type
_entity_poly.pdbx_seq_one_letter_code
_entity_poly.pdbx_strand_id
1 'polypeptide(L)'
;MTNIVLHLSPEQCREVEAAYIENKVERNAPGVVFSAKLPDVTVTIYRTGKVMFQGAGAEREARRFGGTRQRPGTQTSMVLKGDTLPENFSTLSVIGSDETGTGDYFGPITVAAVFVPKDQIGRITEMGVKDSKQLSDQAVREIAPDIIASCAQSLLILRN
;
A
#
# COMPACT_ATOMS: atom_id res chain seq x y z
N MET A 1 17.12 5.89 -10.33
CA MET A 1 17.09 4.43 -10.55
C MET A 1 15.63 3.99 -10.56
N THR A 2 15.17 3.42 -11.67
CA THR A 2 13.76 3.01 -11.84
C THR A 2 13.59 1.59 -11.31
N ASN A 3 12.52 1.37 -10.55
CA ASN A 3 12.13 0.06 -10.03
C ASN A 3 10.73 -0.27 -10.52
N ILE A 4 10.57 -1.40 -11.21
CA ILE A 4 9.27 -1.89 -11.70
C ILE A 4 9.05 -3.28 -11.17
N VAL A 5 7.82 -3.55 -10.76
CA VAL A 5 7.41 -4.84 -10.20
C VAL A 5 6.25 -5.38 -11.03
N LEU A 6 6.38 -6.63 -11.47
CA LEU A 6 5.31 -7.39 -12.12
C LEU A 6 4.94 -8.59 -11.25
N HIS A 7 3.68 -9.01 -11.34
CA HIS A 7 3.25 -10.31 -10.85
C HIS A 7 3.02 -11.19 -12.08
N LEU A 8 3.82 -12.25 -12.20
CA LEU A 8 3.82 -13.15 -13.33
C LEU A 8 3.33 -14.53 -12.90
N SER A 9 2.70 -15.25 -13.83
CA SER A 9 2.32 -16.64 -13.58
C SER A 9 3.59 -17.51 -13.41
N PRO A 10 3.48 -18.71 -12.81
CA PRO A 10 4.60 -19.63 -12.70
C PRO A 10 5.24 -19.99 -14.05
N GLU A 11 4.45 -19.99 -15.14
CA GLU A 11 4.93 -20.22 -16.50
C GLU A 11 5.76 -19.05 -17.01
N GLN A 12 5.27 -17.82 -16.83
CA GLN A 12 5.97 -16.60 -17.21
C GLN A 12 7.24 -16.39 -16.39
N CYS A 13 7.25 -16.75 -15.10
CA CYS A 13 8.46 -16.74 -14.29
C CYS A 13 9.54 -17.67 -14.86
N ARG A 14 9.16 -18.88 -15.34
CA ARG A 14 10.11 -19.79 -16.00
C ARG A 14 10.66 -19.22 -17.31
N GLU A 15 9.85 -18.49 -18.07
CA GLU A 15 10.32 -17.79 -19.27
C GLU A 15 11.35 -16.71 -18.95
N VAL A 16 11.12 -15.93 -17.88
CA VAL A 16 12.07 -14.93 -17.38
C VAL A 16 13.37 -15.60 -16.90
N GLU A 17 13.27 -16.70 -16.14
CA GLU A 17 14.44 -17.46 -15.69
C GLU A 17 15.26 -17.99 -16.87
N ALA A 18 14.60 -18.59 -17.87
CA ALA A 18 15.26 -19.10 -19.07
C ALA A 18 15.94 -17.98 -19.88
N ALA A 19 15.31 -16.82 -20.00
CA ALA A 19 15.84 -15.68 -20.76
C ALA A 19 17.10 -15.06 -20.13
N TYR A 20 17.30 -15.22 -18.82
CA TYR A 20 18.41 -14.61 -18.10
C TYR A 20 19.32 -15.59 -17.39
N ILE A 21 19.21 -16.89 -17.70
CA ILE A 21 19.97 -17.95 -17.02
C ILE A 21 21.48 -17.75 -17.14
N GLU A 22 21.96 -17.20 -18.25
CA GLU A 22 23.38 -16.90 -18.50
C GLU A 22 23.90 -15.75 -17.63
N ASN A 23 23.02 -14.86 -17.16
CA ASN A 23 23.36 -13.69 -16.34
C ASN A 23 22.97 -13.90 -14.86
N LYS A 24 22.82 -15.16 -14.44
CA LYS A 24 22.41 -15.54 -13.09
C LYS A 24 23.45 -15.06 -12.06
N VAL A 25 22.95 -14.51 -10.97
CA VAL A 25 23.76 -14.10 -9.81
C VAL A 25 23.19 -14.75 -8.56
N GLU A 26 24.07 -15.22 -7.68
CA GLU A 26 23.65 -15.71 -6.38
C GLU A 26 23.23 -14.55 -5.48
N ARG A 27 21.96 -14.58 -5.05
CA ARG A 27 21.39 -13.58 -4.14
C ARG A 27 20.65 -14.29 -3.01
N ASN A 28 21.29 -14.31 -1.84
CA ASN A 28 20.72 -14.88 -0.63
C ASN A 28 19.86 -13.84 0.09
N ALA A 29 18.62 -13.67 -0.36
CA ALA A 29 17.61 -12.86 0.33
C ALA A 29 16.34 -13.69 0.57
N PRO A 30 15.60 -13.46 1.67
CA PRO A 30 14.42 -14.23 2.00
C PRO A 30 13.39 -14.25 0.85
N GLY A 31 13.02 -15.45 0.41
CA GLY A 31 12.00 -15.64 -0.62
C GLY A 31 12.43 -15.38 -2.06
N VAL A 32 13.69 -15.04 -2.33
CA VAL A 32 14.23 -14.96 -3.70
C VAL A 32 14.43 -16.36 -4.26
N VAL A 33 13.92 -16.60 -5.46
CA VAL A 33 14.05 -17.87 -6.20
C VAL A 33 15.12 -17.75 -7.26
N PHE A 34 15.19 -16.59 -7.92
CA PHE A 34 16.14 -16.35 -8.99
C PHE A 34 16.53 -14.87 -9.03
N SER A 35 17.80 -14.59 -9.35
CA SER A 35 18.26 -13.23 -9.62
C SER A 35 19.25 -13.25 -10.77
N ALA A 36 19.15 -12.26 -11.65
CA ALA A 36 20.07 -12.04 -12.75
C ALA A 36 20.46 -10.56 -12.82
N LYS A 37 21.69 -10.30 -13.25
CA LYS A 37 22.23 -8.94 -13.35
C LYS A 37 22.76 -8.68 -14.76
N LEU A 38 22.12 -7.75 -15.44
CA LEU A 38 22.52 -7.22 -16.73
C LEU A 38 23.24 -5.86 -16.52
N PRO A 39 23.92 -5.31 -17.55
CA PRO A 39 24.65 -4.05 -17.43
C PRO A 39 23.78 -2.87 -16.95
N ASP A 40 22.51 -2.84 -17.32
CA ASP A 40 21.60 -1.72 -17.06
C ASP A 40 20.36 -2.08 -16.22
N VAL A 41 20.19 -3.36 -15.85
CA VAL A 41 19.02 -3.84 -15.08
C VAL A 41 19.36 -5.08 -14.24
N THR A 42 18.83 -5.12 -13.03
CA THR A 42 18.82 -6.31 -12.16
C THR A 42 17.41 -6.87 -12.09
N VAL A 43 17.27 -8.16 -12.36
CA VAL A 43 16.00 -8.90 -12.30
C VAL A 43 16.01 -9.80 -11.07
N THR A 44 14.95 -9.79 -10.28
CA THR A 44 14.81 -10.63 -9.08
C THR A 44 13.41 -11.24 -9.03
N ILE A 45 13.32 -12.55 -8.98
CA ILE A 45 12.08 -13.33 -8.89
C ILE A 45 11.92 -13.83 -7.46
N TYR A 46 10.73 -13.66 -6.91
CA TYR A 46 10.36 -14.13 -5.58
C TYR A 46 9.41 -15.33 -5.68
N ARG A 47 9.38 -16.15 -4.64
CA ARG A 47 8.52 -17.34 -4.52
C ARG A 47 7.02 -17.01 -4.64
N THR A 48 6.64 -15.76 -4.39
CA THR A 48 5.27 -15.27 -4.52
C THR A 48 4.83 -15.00 -5.96
N GLY A 49 5.70 -15.19 -6.96
CA GLY A 49 5.43 -14.80 -8.37
C GLY A 49 5.70 -13.32 -8.67
N LYS A 50 6.21 -12.58 -7.68
CA LYS A 50 6.68 -11.20 -7.84
C LYS A 50 8.01 -11.19 -8.60
N VAL A 51 8.10 -10.42 -9.68
CA VAL A 51 9.33 -10.18 -10.44
C VAL A 51 9.66 -8.70 -10.40
N MET A 52 10.86 -8.37 -9.92
CA MET A 52 11.34 -7.01 -9.75
C MET A 52 12.46 -6.70 -10.73
N PHE A 53 12.30 -5.62 -11.49
CA PHE A 53 13.28 -5.06 -12.42
C PHE A 53 13.81 -3.75 -11.85
N GLN A 54 15.12 -3.63 -11.65
CA GLN A 54 15.76 -2.47 -11.04
C GLN A 54 16.91 -1.95 -11.90
N GLY A 55 16.89 -0.68 -12.31
CA GLY A 55 17.95 -0.07 -13.11
C GLY A 55 17.44 0.88 -14.17
N ALA A 56 18.33 1.31 -15.06
CA ALA A 56 17.97 2.17 -16.20
C ALA A 56 17.18 1.39 -17.27
N GLY A 57 17.46 0.10 -17.44
CA GLY A 57 16.77 -0.81 -18.37
C GLY A 57 15.47 -1.43 -17.82
N ALA A 58 15.05 -1.07 -16.60
CA ALA A 58 13.93 -1.72 -15.91
C ALA A 58 12.62 -1.68 -16.72
N GLU A 59 12.31 -0.55 -17.36
CA GLU A 59 11.09 -0.39 -18.16
C GLU A 59 11.08 -1.24 -19.43
N ARG A 60 12.22 -1.35 -20.10
CA ARG A 60 12.37 -2.15 -21.32
C ARG A 60 12.12 -3.63 -21.04
N GLU A 61 12.79 -4.17 -20.02
CA GLU A 61 12.61 -5.58 -19.66
C GLU A 61 11.23 -5.85 -19.06
N ALA A 62 10.69 -4.96 -18.23
CA ALA A 62 9.33 -5.12 -17.72
C ALA A 62 8.29 -5.14 -18.86
N ARG A 63 8.42 -4.30 -19.89
CA ARG A 63 7.53 -4.34 -21.06
C ARG A 63 7.68 -5.63 -21.86
N ARG A 64 8.89 -6.17 -21.98
CA ARG A 64 9.17 -7.43 -22.70
C ARG A 64 8.40 -8.61 -22.12
N PHE A 65 8.33 -8.71 -20.79
CA PHE A 65 7.64 -9.81 -20.11
C PHE A 65 6.20 -9.47 -19.67
N GLY A 66 5.85 -8.19 -19.61
CA GLY A 66 4.48 -7.72 -19.33
C GLY A 66 3.59 -7.59 -20.58
N GLY A 67 4.12 -7.77 -21.79
CA GLY A 67 3.49 -7.35 -23.05
C GLY A 67 2.68 -8.40 -23.82
N THR A 68 2.63 -9.67 -23.42
CA THR A 68 1.92 -10.72 -24.19
C THR A 68 0.66 -11.22 -23.48
N ARG A 69 -0.49 -10.84 -24.05
CA ARG A 69 -1.89 -11.15 -23.68
C ARG A 69 -2.41 -10.48 -22.40
N GLN A 70 -2.67 -9.18 -22.49
CA GLN A 70 -3.85 -8.60 -21.85
C GLN A 70 -4.82 -8.14 -22.94
N ARG A 71 -6.00 -8.77 -22.98
CA ARG A 71 -7.21 -8.13 -23.54
C ARG A 71 -7.40 -6.81 -22.76
N PRO A 72 -7.90 -5.72 -23.37
CA PRO A 72 -8.13 -4.48 -22.66
C PRO A 72 -9.22 -4.72 -21.62
N GLY A 73 -8.81 -4.94 -20.38
CA GLY A 73 -9.68 -5.31 -19.28
C GLY A 73 -8.91 -5.12 -17.98
N THR A 74 -9.28 -4.04 -17.29
CA THR A 74 -9.05 -3.76 -15.87
C THR A 74 -7.60 -3.81 -15.37
N GLN A 75 -7.07 -2.61 -15.09
CA GLN A 75 -6.04 -2.41 -14.07
C GLN A 75 -6.45 -3.20 -12.82
N THR A 76 -5.86 -4.37 -12.65
CA THR A 76 -6.09 -5.18 -11.46
C THR A 76 -5.26 -4.52 -10.38
N SER A 77 -5.91 -3.61 -9.66
CA SER A 77 -5.48 -3.19 -8.33
C SER A 77 -5.03 -4.44 -7.58
N MET A 78 -3.87 -4.35 -6.91
CA MET A 78 -3.43 -5.39 -6.00
C MET A 78 -4.62 -5.75 -5.11
N VAL A 79 -5.14 -6.99 -5.23
CA VAL A 79 -6.06 -7.51 -4.23
C VAL A 79 -5.20 -7.69 -2.99
N LEU A 80 -5.18 -6.63 -2.18
CA LEU A 80 -4.66 -6.65 -0.82
C LEU A 80 -5.32 -7.84 -0.14
N LYS A 81 -4.55 -8.69 0.54
CA LYS A 81 -5.10 -9.70 1.44
C LYS A 81 -5.85 -8.96 2.54
N GLY A 82 -7.15 -8.81 2.33
CA GLY A 82 -8.10 -8.12 3.19
C GLY A 82 -9.47 -8.29 2.57
N ASP A 83 -10.51 -8.26 3.40
CA ASP A 83 -11.88 -8.31 2.90
C ASP A 83 -12.08 -7.20 1.86
N THR A 84 -12.58 -7.57 0.69
CA THR A 84 -12.95 -6.59 -0.34
C THR A 84 -14.09 -5.76 0.22
N LEU A 85 -13.79 -4.50 0.55
CA LEU A 85 -14.81 -3.54 0.94
C LEU A 85 -15.80 -3.35 -0.23
N PRO A 86 -17.09 -3.09 0.06
CA PRO A 86 -18.05 -2.73 -0.97
C PRO A 86 -17.55 -1.56 -1.82
N GLU A 87 -17.81 -1.56 -3.13
CA GLU A 87 -17.36 -0.48 -4.03
C GLU A 87 -17.82 0.91 -3.58
N ASN A 88 -18.96 0.99 -2.89
CA ASN A 88 -19.54 2.22 -2.37
C ASN A 88 -19.13 2.55 -0.93
N PHE A 89 -18.15 1.85 -0.34
CA PHE A 89 -17.78 2.01 1.08
C PHE A 89 -17.48 3.46 1.46
N SER A 90 -16.82 4.22 0.59
CA SER A 90 -16.48 5.64 0.79
C SER A 90 -17.70 6.57 0.91
N THR A 91 -18.90 6.08 0.63
CA THR A 91 -20.17 6.83 0.71
C THR A 91 -21.11 6.30 1.79
N LEU A 92 -20.71 5.25 2.51
CA LEU A 92 -21.51 4.68 3.58
C LEU A 92 -21.31 5.45 4.89
N SER A 93 -22.33 5.45 5.74
CA SER A 93 -22.17 5.86 7.14
C SER A 93 -21.36 4.78 7.87
N VAL A 94 -20.21 5.14 8.42
CA VAL A 94 -19.26 4.18 9.01
C VAL A 94 -18.73 4.67 10.35
N ILE A 95 -18.36 3.72 11.20
CA ILE A 95 -17.52 3.99 12.38
C ILE A 95 -16.09 3.61 12.02
N GLY A 96 -15.16 4.54 12.19
CA GLY A 96 -13.72 4.27 12.15
C GLY A 96 -13.13 4.37 13.54
N SER A 97 -12.13 3.54 13.85
CA SER A 97 -11.37 3.62 15.11
C SER A 97 -9.88 3.52 14.85
N ASP A 98 -9.09 4.24 15.63
CA ASP A 98 -7.62 4.24 15.55
C ASP A 98 -7.00 4.54 16.92
N GLU A 99 -5.72 4.21 17.09
CA GLU A 99 -4.96 4.46 18.32
C GLU A 99 -3.74 5.37 18.14
N THR A 100 -3.35 6.01 19.23
CA THR A 100 -2.08 6.75 19.34
C THR A 100 -1.43 6.53 20.71
N GLY A 101 -0.12 6.76 20.82
CA GLY A 101 0.64 6.59 22.07
C GLY A 101 1.28 5.22 22.28
N THR A 102 1.13 4.27 21.36
CA THR A 102 1.68 2.90 21.51
C THR A 102 3.21 2.84 21.45
N GLY A 103 3.84 3.79 20.77
CA GLY A 103 5.30 3.91 20.66
C GLY A 103 5.93 4.97 21.57
N ASP A 104 5.10 5.73 22.29
CA ASP A 104 5.58 6.81 23.14
C ASP A 104 6.03 6.27 24.50
N TYR A 105 7.24 6.63 24.93
CA TYR A 105 7.75 6.24 26.25
C TYR A 105 6.99 6.93 27.40
N PHE A 106 6.51 8.15 27.15
CA PHE A 106 5.71 8.92 28.10
C PHE A 106 4.31 9.15 27.55
N GLY A 107 3.32 9.12 28.43
CA GLY A 107 1.93 9.41 28.08
C GLY A 107 1.06 8.15 28.01
N PRO A 108 -0.26 8.32 27.90
CA PRO A 108 -1.19 7.20 27.82
C PRO A 108 -1.29 6.65 26.38
N ILE A 109 -1.83 5.44 26.24
CA ILE A 109 -2.39 4.98 24.96
C ILE A 109 -3.82 5.50 24.86
N THR A 110 -4.16 6.11 23.73
CA THR A 110 -5.49 6.65 23.48
C THR A 110 -6.10 6.00 22.24
N VAL A 111 -7.31 5.45 22.39
CA VAL A 111 -8.09 4.89 21.29
C VAL A 111 -9.32 5.76 21.10
N ALA A 112 -9.57 6.19 19.87
CA ALA A 112 -10.76 6.96 19.50
C ALA A 112 -11.56 6.20 18.44
N ALA A 113 -12.89 6.27 18.54
CA ALA A 113 -13.80 5.81 17.51
C ALA A 113 -14.76 6.95 17.14
N VAL A 114 -14.97 7.17 15.84
CA VAL A 114 -15.83 8.25 15.32
C VAL A 114 -16.82 7.67 14.32
N PHE A 115 -18.11 7.94 14.55
CA PHE A 115 -19.17 7.67 13.59
C PHE A 115 -19.31 8.85 12.62
N VAL A 116 -19.10 8.58 11.35
CA VAL A 116 -19.29 9.54 10.26
C VAL A 116 -20.54 9.16 9.48
N PRO A 117 -21.63 9.95 9.55
CA PRO A 117 -22.79 9.73 8.73
C PRO A 117 -22.51 10.19 7.28
N LYS A 118 -23.12 9.51 6.30
CA LYS A 118 -22.88 9.73 4.87
C LYS A 118 -23.00 11.18 4.40
N ASP A 119 -23.87 11.97 5.02
CA ASP A 119 -24.14 13.37 4.71
C ASP A 119 -23.07 14.33 5.26
N GLN A 120 -22.26 13.89 6.24
CA GLN A 120 -21.16 14.69 6.80
C GLN A 120 -19.80 14.37 6.15
N ILE A 121 -19.70 13.33 5.30
CA ILE A 121 -18.45 12.92 4.66
C ILE A 121 -17.79 14.09 3.90
N GLY A 122 -18.59 14.86 3.13
CA GLY A 122 -18.09 16.02 2.39
C GLY A 122 -17.47 17.07 3.32
N ARG A 123 -18.20 17.44 4.37
CA ARG A 123 -17.75 18.44 5.36
C ARG A 123 -16.47 18.00 6.08
N ILE A 124 -16.38 16.74 6.49
CA ILE A 124 -15.18 16.19 7.16
C ILE A 124 -13.99 16.17 6.20
N THR A 125 -14.21 15.88 4.92
CA THR A 125 -13.16 15.92 3.90
C THR A 125 -12.68 17.37 3.67
N GLU A 126 -13.60 18.34 3.64
CA GLU A 126 -13.30 19.77 3.50
C GLU A 126 -12.52 20.34 4.69
N MET A 127 -12.72 19.82 5.91
CA MET A 127 -11.91 20.15 7.08
C MET A 127 -10.43 19.72 6.94
N GLY A 128 -10.09 18.98 5.89
CA GLY A 128 -8.70 18.59 5.61
C GLY A 128 -8.24 17.35 6.37
N VAL A 129 -9.18 16.50 6.81
CA VAL A 129 -8.85 15.20 7.41
C VAL A 129 -8.08 14.35 6.39
N LYS A 130 -6.89 13.92 6.80
CA LYS A 130 -5.93 13.12 6.01
C LYS A 130 -5.32 12.06 6.93
N ASP A 131 -4.39 11.27 6.40
CA ASP A 131 -3.49 10.46 7.23
C ASP A 131 -2.89 11.35 8.32
N SER A 132 -3.06 10.96 9.59
CA SER A 132 -2.63 11.73 10.75
C SER A 132 -1.14 12.05 10.72
N LYS A 133 -0.33 11.23 10.05
CA LYS A 133 1.11 11.44 9.84
C LYS A 133 1.43 12.61 8.92
N GLN A 134 0.45 13.09 8.17
CA GLN A 134 0.58 14.25 7.26
C GLN A 134 -0.01 15.54 7.86
N LEU A 135 -0.55 15.49 9.09
CA LEU A 135 -1.09 16.64 9.80
C LEU A 135 -0.11 17.12 10.87
N SER A 136 0.01 18.44 11.03
CA SER A 136 0.76 19.03 12.14
C SER A 136 -0.08 19.07 13.41
N ASP A 137 0.57 19.11 14.59
CA ASP A 137 -0.13 19.25 15.87
C ASP A 137 -1.04 20.49 15.95
N GLN A 138 -0.69 21.55 15.20
CA GLN A 138 -1.53 22.73 15.09
C GLN A 138 -2.80 22.41 14.30
N ALA A 139 -2.68 21.78 13.13
CA ALA A 139 -3.83 21.38 12.33
C ALA A 139 -4.75 20.42 13.10
N VAL A 140 -4.18 19.46 13.85
CA VAL A 140 -4.96 18.56 14.71
C VAL A 140 -5.76 19.34 15.77
N ARG A 141 -5.15 20.32 16.42
CA ARG A 141 -5.82 21.16 17.43
C ARG A 141 -6.92 22.04 16.85
N GLU A 142 -6.81 22.42 15.58
CA GLU A 142 -7.84 23.20 14.87
C GLU A 142 -9.00 22.31 14.41
N ILE A 143 -8.72 21.12 13.87
CA ILE A 143 -9.73 20.23 13.26
C ILE A 143 -10.49 19.39 14.31
N ALA A 144 -9.82 18.91 15.36
CA ALA A 144 -10.40 17.96 16.30
C ALA A 144 -11.68 18.49 17.02
N PRO A 145 -11.74 19.76 17.49
CA PRO A 145 -12.96 20.30 18.09
C PRO A 145 -14.16 20.26 17.15
N ASP A 146 -13.96 20.55 15.86
CA ASP A 146 -15.01 20.55 14.86
C ASP A 146 -15.54 19.14 14.58
N ILE A 147 -14.66 18.14 14.57
CA ILE A 147 -15.06 16.72 14.47
C ILE A 147 -15.88 16.31 15.70
N ILE A 148 -15.40 16.64 16.91
CA ILE A 148 -16.10 16.29 18.16
C ILE A 148 -17.48 16.95 18.23
N ALA A 149 -17.62 18.17 17.72
CA ALA A 149 -18.90 18.87 17.66
C ALA A 149 -19.84 18.32 16.57
N SER A 150 -19.29 17.78 15.48
CA SER A 150 -20.07 17.38 14.30
C SER A 150 -20.39 15.89 14.24
N CYS A 151 -19.64 15.04 14.96
CA CYS A 151 -19.73 13.58 14.87
C CYS A 151 -19.87 12.94 16.25
N ALA A 152 -20.61 11.83 16.31
CA ALA A 152 -20.63 11.00 17.51
C ALA A 152 -19.28 10.28 17.64
N GLN A 153 -18.68 10.34 18.82
CA GLN A 153 -17.37 9.75 19.08
C GLN A 153 -17.32 9.05 20.45
N SER A 154 -16.39 8.13 20.59
CA SER A 154 -16.01 7.51 21.85
C SER A 154 -14.50 7.56 22.02
N LEU A 155 -14.04 7.83 23.23
CA LEU A 155 -12.63 7.95 23.58
C LEU A 155 -12.31 7.06 24.78
N LEU A 156 -11.31 6.21 24.63
CA LEU A 156 -10.76 5.41 25.72
C LEU A 156 -9.29 5.79 25.92
N ILE A 157 -8.95 6.17 27.15
CA ILE A 157 -7.58 6.53 27.53
C ILE A 157 -7.08 5.48 28.52
N LEU A 158 -6.07 4.72 28.12
CA LEU A 158 -5.33 3.81 28.99
C LEU A 158 -4.19 4.59 29.66
N ARG A 159 -4.41 4.98 30.91
CA ARG A 159 -3.42 5.71 31.71
C ARG A 159 -2.26 4.79 32.11
N ASN A 160 -1.10 5.41 32.36
CA ASN A 160 0.09 4.77 32.92
C ASN A 160 -0.18 4.21 34.33
#